data_AF-A0A0D2ZWZ1-F1
#
_entry.id   AF-A0A0D2ZWZ1-F1
#
_cell.length_a   1.000
_cell.length_b   1.000
_cell.length_c   1.000
_cell.angle_alpha   90.00
_cell.angle_beta   90.00
_cell.angle_gamma   90.00
#
_symmetry.space_group_name_H-M   'P 1'
#
loop_
_entity.id
_entity.type
_entity.pdbx_description
1 polymer ?
#
loop_
_entity_poly.entity_id
_entity_poly.type
_entity_poly.pdbx_seq_one_letter_code
_entity_poly.pdbx_strand_id
1 'polypeptide(L)' 'MTHATSDGVLVDPASEKLFHRVATRIEERETQLTQQSPDGLPVTLTTEEADRIFEEVAPKKKEQTVGIGSVNEVARAT' A
#
# COMPACT_ATOMS: atom_id res chain seq x y z
N MET A 1 7.94 -10.60 32.96
CA MET A 1 7.40 -11.58 31.99
C MET A 1 6.99 -10.78 30.77
N THR A 2 7.75 -10.90 29.69
CA THR A 2 7.57 -10.16 28.44
C THR A 2 6.94 -11.14 27.45
N HIS A 3 5.78 -10.80 26.89
CA HIS A 3 5.00 -11.71 26.06
C HIS A 3 5.81 -12.14 24.82
N ALA A 4 6.22 -13.40 24.81
CA ALA A 4 6.67 -14.11 23.61
C ALA A 4 5.41 -14.55 22.85
N THR A 5 5.09 -13.89 21.75
CA THR A 5 4.14 -14.41 20.77
C THR A 5 4.87 -15.40 19.88
N SER A 6 4.73 -16.68 20.22
CA SER A 6 5.12 -17.83 19.40
C SER A 6 4.28 -17.87 18.13
N ASP A 7 4.76 -17.23 17.06
CA ASP A 7 4.36 -17.61 15.69
C ASP A 7 5.46 -17.41 14.63
N GLY A 8 6.63 -16.88 14.98
CA GLY A 8 7.76 -16.79 14.05
C GLY A 8 7.56 -15.87 12.84
N VAL A 9 6.42 -15.18 12.73
CA VAL A 9 6.21 -14.10 11.77
C VAL A 9 6.72 -12.81 12.40
N LEU A 10 7.97 -12.45 12.12
CA LEU A 10 8.47 -11.10 12.38
C LEU A 10 7.76 -10.14 11.43
N VAL A 11 6.54 -9.73 11.78
CA VAL A 11 5.89 -8.60 11.11
C VAL A 11 6.71 -7.37 11.49
N ASP A 12 7.43 -6.81 10.52
CA ASP A 12 8.16 -5.56 10.69
C ASP A 12 7.18 -4.47 11.16
N PRO A 13 7.56 -3.59 12.11
CA PRO A 13 6.66 -2.53 12.59
C PRO A 13 6.11 -1.62 11.49
N ALA A 14 6.80 -1.48 10.35
CA ALA A 14 6.27 -0.79 9.18
C ALA A 14 5.25 -1.63 8.40
N SER A 15 5.47 -2.94 8.29
CA SER A 15 4.50 -3.88 7.72
C SER A 15 3.20 -3.94 8.54
N GLU A 16 3.30 -3.92 9.87
CA GLU A 16 2.11 -3.88 10.75
C GLU A 16 1.33 -2.58 10.54
N LYS A 17 2.01 -1.43 10.46
CA LYS A 17 1.36 -0.14 10.14
C LYS A 17 0.71 -0.14 8.76
N LEU A 18 1.34 -0.77 7.77
CA LEU A 18 0.77 -0.91 6.43
C LEU A 18 -0.51 -1.75 6.49
N PHE A 19 -0.50 -2.88 7.20
CA PHE A 19 -1.66 -3.74 7.36
C PHE A 19 -2.84 -2.99 7.98
N HIS A 20 -2.62 -2.23 9.06
CA HIS A 20 -3.67 -1.40 9.67
C HIS A 20 -4.21 -0.37 8.67
N ARG A 21 -3.34 0.27 7.89
CA ARG A 21 -3.76 1.26 6.89
C ARG A 21 -4.58 0.64 5.75
N VAL A 22 -4.19 -0.55 5.29
CA VAL A 22 -4.97 -1.33 4.32
C VAL A 22 -6.34 -1.69 4.91
N ALA A 23 -6.36 -2.22 6.13
CA ALA A 23 -7.59 -2.63 6.81
C ALA A 23 -8.57 -1.46 6.99
N THR A 24 -8.10 -0.30 7.45
CA THR A 24 -8.93 0.91 7.57
C THR A 24 -9.50 1.35 6.22
N ARG A 25 -8.71 1.26 5.15
CA ARG A 25 -9.17 1.66 3.81
C ARG A 25 -10.17 0.67 3.20
N ILE A 26 -10.01 -0.63 3.48
CA ILE A 26 -10.98 -1.66 3.12
C ILE A 26 -12.32 -1.38 3.82
N GLU A 27 -12.31 -1.19 5.14
CA GLU A 27 -13.52 -0.89 5.92
C GLU A 27 -14.23 0.38 5.42
N GLU A 28 -13.46 1.44 5.13
CA GLU A 28 -14.01 2.68 4.58
C GLU A 28 -14.69 2.48 3.21
N ARG A 29 -14.13 1.60 2.36
CA ARG A 29 -14.68 1.30 1.03
C ARG A 29 -15.90 0.38 1.13
N GLU A 30 -15.88 -0.63 1.99
CA GLU A 30 -17.03 -1.51 2.27
C GLU A 30 -18.21 -0.73 2.83
N THR A 31 -17.97 0.20 3.76
CA THR A 31 -19.01 1.05 4.32
C THR A 31 -19.61 1.99 3.28
N GLN A 32 -18.78 2.61 2.42
CA GLN A 32 -19.26 3.42 1.29
C GLN A 32 -20.13 2.60 0.33
N LEU A 33 -19.66 1.41 -0.07
CA LEU A 33 -20.42 0.54 -0.97
C LEU A 33 -21.73 0.05 -0.35
N THR A 34 -21.72 -0.24 0.94
CA THR A 34 -22.93 -0.60 1.70
C THR A 34 -23.93 0.55 1.73
N GLN A 35 -23.47 1.79 1.88
CA GLN A 35 -24.33 2.98 1.83
C GLN A 35 -24.87 3.28 0.44
N GLN A 36 -24.12 2.93 -0.61
CA GLN A 36 -24.55 3.08 -2.00
C GLN A 36 -25.43 1.90 -2.47
N SER A 37 -25.36 0.76 -1.77
CA SER A 37 -26.15 -0.41 -2.07
C SER A 37 -27.60 -0.17 -1.63
N PRO A 38 -28.58 -0.21 -2.56
CA PRO A 38 -29.99 -0.01 -2.22
C PRO A 38 -30.54 -1.12 -1.32
N ASP A 39 -29.89 -2.27 -1.30
CA ASP A 39 -30.25 -3.42 -0.46
C ASP A 39 -29.73 -3.30 0.97
N GLY A 40 -28.85 -2.33 1.27
CA GLY A 40 -28.24 -2.13 2.58
C GLY A 40 -27.42 -3.32 3.08
N LEU A 41 -27.12 -4.28 2.19
CA LEU A 41 -26.29 -5.43 2.52
C LEU A 41 -24.82 -5.03 2.61
N PRO A 42 -24.08 -5.61 3.57
CA PRO A 42 -22.65 -5.43 3.64
C PRO A 42 -22.01 -5.92 2.35
N VAL A 43 -21.42 -4.98 1.61
CA VAL A 43 -20.69 -5.32 0.38
C VAL A 43 -19.33 -5.82 0.79
N THR A 44 -19.06 -7.10 0.54
CA THR A 44 -17.74 -7.68 0.73
C THR A 44 -16.83 -7.26 -0.43
N LEU A 45 -15.70 -6.62 -0.13
CA LEU A 45 -14.71 -6.31 -1.17
C LEU A 45 -14.13 -7.58 -1.78
N THR A 46 -13.92 -7.55 -3.10
CA THR A 46 -13.22 -8.60 -3.81
C THR A 46 -11.71 -8.48 -3.60
N THR A 47 -10.98 -9.59 -3.80
CA THR A 47 -9.51 -9.61 -3.71
C THR A 47 -8.85 -8.58 -4.62
N GLU A 48 -9.41 -8.32 -5.80
CA GLU A 48 -8.90 -7.30 -6.74
C GLU A 48 -9.03 -5.87 -6.18
N GLU A 49 -10.12 -5.56 -5.49
CA GLU A 49 -10.32 -4.25 -4.87
C GLU A 49 -9.38 -4.07 -3.67
N ALA A 50 -9.17 -5.11 -2.87
CA ALA A 50 -8.21 -5.11 -1.77
C ALA A 50 -6.76 -4.94 -2.27
N ASP A 51 -6.37 -5.58 -3.38
CA ASP A 51 -5.07 -5.42 -4.02
C ASP A 51 -4.87 -3.99 -4.54
N ARG A 52 -5.90 -3.40 -5.15
CA ARG A 52 -5.87 -2.00 -5.58
C ARG A 52 -5.72 -1.03 -4.40
N ILE A 53 -6.32 -1.34 -3.25
CA ILE A 53 -6.13 -0.59 -2.01
C ILE A 53 -4.69 -0.74 -1.50
N PHE A 54 -4.12 -1.94 -1.57
CA PHE A 54 -2.72 -2.17 -1.21
C PHE A 54 -1.78 -1.30 -2.06
N GLU A 55 -1.96 -1.23 -3.36
CA GLU A 55 -1.18 -0.36 -4.26
C GLU A 55 -1.39 1.14 -4.01
N GLU A 56 -2.56 1.54 -3.50
CA GLU A 56 -2.86 2.93 -3.11
C GLU A 56 -2.17 3.33 -1.80
N VAL A 57 -2.18 2.45 -0.80
CA VAL A 57 -1.60 2.70 0.52
C VAL A 57 -0.14 2.29 0.63
N ALA A 58 0.34 1.41 -0.23
CA ALA A 58 1.75 1.18 -0.41
C ALA A 58 2.37 2.46 -0.97
N PRO A 59 3.59 2.82 -0.53
CA PRO A 59 4.31 3.91 -1.16
C PRO A 59 4.53 3.52 -2.63
N LYS A 60 3.70 4.07 -3.53
CA LYS A 60 3.96 4.05 -4.96
C LYS A 60 5.37 4.56 -5.14
N LYS A 61 6.29 3.66 -5.47
CA LYS A 61 7.60 4.06 -5.97
C LYS A 61 7.28 4.85 -7.21
N LYS A 62 7.25 6.19 -7.08
CA LYS A 62 7.24 7.08 -8.22
C LYS A 62 8.41 6.58 -9.05
N GLU A 63 8.08 6.02 -10.20
CA GLU A 63 9.02 5.66 -11.23
C GLU A 63 10.03 6.79 -11.26
N GLN A 64 11.23 6.50 -10.78
CA GLN A 64 12.36 7.37 -11.00
C GLN A 64 12.59 7.24 -12.49
N THR A 65 11.84 8.01 -13.27
CA THR A 65 12.23 8.38 -14.62
C THR A 65 13.46 9.28 -14.45
N VAL A 66 14.60 8.66 -14.11
CA VAL A 66 15.88 9.21 -14.51
C VAL A 66 15.79 9.25 -16.02
N GLY A 67 15.38 10.41 -16.53
CA GLY A 67 15.47 10.72 -17.93
C GLY A 67 16.87 10.34 -18.37
N ILE A 68 16.96 9.57 -19.45
CA ILE A 68 18.19 9.27 -20.15
C ILE A 68 18.60 10.60 -20.81
N GLY A 69 19.05 11.55 -20.00
CA GLY A 69 19.21 12.95 -20.33
C GLY A 69 20.58 13.42 -19.86
N SER A 70 21.56 13.26 -20.74
CA SER A 70 22.84 13.98 -20.80
C SER A 70 23.65 14.08 -19.50
N VAL A 71 24.50 13.08 -19.26
CA VAL A 71 25.77 13.29 -18.56
C VAL A 71 26.74 13.90 -19.58
N ASN A 72 26.77 15.22 -19.63
CA ASN A 72 27.82 15.98 -20.29
C ASN A 72 28.92 16.27 -19.25
N GLU A 73 30.03 15.56 -19.36
CA GLU A 73 31.31 15.83 -18.70
C GLU A 73 32.39 15.11 -19.54
N VAL A 74 33.52 15.68 -19.94
CA VAL A 74 34.24 16.85 -19.46
C VAL A 74 35.22 17.29 -20.56
N ALA A 75 35.49 18.58 -20.69
CA ALA A 75 36.58 19.09 -21.51
C ALA A 75 37.92 18.62 -20.92
N ARG A 76 38.65 17.77 -21.63
CA ARG A 76 40.09 17.57 -21.36
C ARG A 76 40.88 18.56 -22.20
N ALA A 77 41.29 19.65 -21.55
CA ALA A 77 42.43 20.44 -21.97
C ALA A 77 43.71 19.67 -21.59
N THR A 78 44.60 19.44 -22.56
CA THR A 78 46.06 19.66 -22.52
C THR A 78 46.61 19.40 -23.91
#